data_AF-A0A3N6ZVM1-F1
#
_entry.id   AF-A0A3N6ZVM1-F1
#
_cell.length_a   1.000
_cell.length_b   1.000
_cell.length_c   1.000
_cell.angle_alpha   90.00
_cell.angle_beta   90.00
_cell.angle_gamma   90.00
#
_symmetry.space_group_name_H-M   'P 1'
#
loop_
_entity.id
_entity.type
_entity.pdbx_description
1 polymer ?
#
loop_
_entity_poly.entity_id
_entity_poly.type
_entity_poly.pdbx_seq_one_letter_code
_entity_poly.pdbx_strand_id
1 'polypeptide(L)'
;MLPNILPGSDNFFKYLLTAGLILLFFAIVYPLQQEQKLKFERITLKIEEEKLSNDTAHLRIKMSEIKSLQITIQKQIDVLKKLEEEKGEKSLEIQNSKIELLKYFNEKKEDGLKYANEIEISNLKLKEEKQKIEELKNQIFSYVFFKCIFIIVGILFCLGGFRFWLGTTYADELTKSGQPFDSNYKTSYVRYMNYFRKYIFWTSLTLILLLILVWKIANWLTPL
;
A
#
# COMPACT_ATOMS: atom_id res chain seq x y z
N MET A 1 37.71 30.53 -17.87
CA MET A 1 36.56 31.30 -17.36
C MET A 1 35.33 30.43 -17.54
N LEU A 2 34.79 29.88 -16.45
CA LEU A 2 33.52 29.16 -16.52
C LEU A 2 32.42 30.19 -16.77
N PRO A 3 31.55 30.01 -17.78
CA PRO A 3 30.45 30.93 -18.02
C PRO A 3 29.58 31.04 -16.76
N ASN A 4 29.16 32.26 -16.43
CA ASN A 4 28.17 32.54 -15.39
C ASN A 4 26.82 31.95 -15.84
N ILE A 5 26.64 30.64 -15.65
CA ILE A 5 25.40 29.90 -15.93
C ILE A 5 24.32 30.22 -14.88
N LEU A 6 24.72 30.82 -13.75
CA LEU A 6 23.77 31.21 -12.70
C LEU A 6 23.07 32.52 -13.08
N PRO A 7 21.72 32.56 -13.08
CA PRO A 7 20.98 33.81 -13.27
C PRO A 7 21.31 34.80 -12.14
N GLY A 8 21.09 36.09 -12.39
CA GLY A 8 21.22 37.14 -11.38
C GLY A 8 20.56 36.74 -10.07
N SER A 9 21.18 37.07 -8.93
CA SER A 9 20.80 36.56 -7.60
C SER A 9 19.32 36.79 -7.27
N ASP A 10 18.74 37.90 -7.72
CA ASP A 10 17.33 38.22 -7.51
C ASP A 10 16.38 37.22 -8.21
N ASN A 11 16.66 36.88 -9.46
CA ASN A 11 15.86 35.92 -10.22
C ASN A 11 15.96 34.50 -9.62
N PHE A 12 17.13 34.11 -9.13
CA PHE A 12 17.31 32.81 -8.48
C PHE A 12 16.39 32.62 -7.27
N PHE A 13 16.26 33.63 -6.39
CA PHE A 13 15.43 33.50 -5.20
C PHE A 13 13.93 33.53 -5.52
N LYS A 14 13.52 34.28 -6.53
CA LYS A 14 12.16 34.21 -7.09
C LYS A 14 11.86 32.81 -7.63
N TYR A 15 12.79 32.21 -8.38
CA TYR A 15 12.63 30.83 -8.85
C TYR A 15 12.54 29.84 -7.70
N LEU A 16 13.38 29.96 -6.66
CA LEU A 16 13.33 29.09 -5.49
C LEU A 16 11.97 29.17 -4.76
N LEU A 17 11.45 30.39 -4.59
CA LEU A 17 10.12 30.61 -4.00
C LEU A 17 9.01 30.00 -4.86
N THR A 18 9.01 30.27 -6.17
CA THR A 18 8.00 29.70 -7.09
C THR A 18 8.07 28.17 -7.15
N ALA A 19 9.27 27.59 -7.16
CA ALA A 19 9.46 26.14 -7.10
C ALA A 19 8.92 25.55 -5.80
N GLY A 20 9.16 26.22 -4.66
CA GLY A 20 8.59 25.82 -3.37
C GLY A 20 7.06 25.83 -3.36
N LEU A 21 6.43 26.87 -3.92
CA LEU A 21 4.98 26.97 -4.04
C LEU A 21 4.40 25.88 -4.95
N ILE A 22 5.05 25.61 -6.08
CA ILE A 22 4.67 24.53 -7.00
C ILE A 22 4.76 23.18 -6.28
N LEU A 23 5.86 22.90 -5.57
CA LEU A 23 6.01 21.66 -4.79
C LEU A 23 4.91 21.50 -3.73
N LEU A 24 4.55 22.57 -3.02
CA LEU A 24 3.46 22.54 -2.05
C LEU A 24 2.10 22.25 -2.72
N PHE A 25 1.83 22.90 -3.85
CA PHE A 25 0.61 22.65 -4.60
C PHE A 25 0.52 21.20 -5.07
N PHE A 26 1.60 20.67 -5.65
CA PHE A 26 1.67 19.26 -6.05
C PHE A 26 1.53 18.32 -4.85
N ALA A 27 2.15 18.63 -3.71
CA ALA A 27 2.05 17.79 -2.51
C ALA A 27 0.65 17.79 -1.88
N ILE A 28 -0.18 18.79 -2.15
CA ILE A 28 -1.55 18.85 -1.61
C ILE A 28 -2.55 18.28 -2.60
N VAL A 29 -2.52 18.75 -3.85
CA VAL A 29 -3.57 18.49 -4.85
C VAL A 29 -3.42 17.12 -5.49
N TYR A 30 -2.21 16.76 -5.93
CA TYR A 30 -1.97 15.50 -6.62
C TYR A 30 -2.27 14.25 -5.78
N PRO A 31 -1.81 14.14 -4.51
CA PRO A 31 -2.07 12.93 -3.73
C PRO A 31 -3.52 12.82 -3.27
N LEU A 32 -4.32 13.89 -3.22
CA LEU A 32 -5.67 13.84 -2.66
C LEU A 32 -6.59 12.88 -3.46
N GLN A 33 -6.60 13.01 -4.78
CA GLN A 33 -7.46 12.19 -5.64
C GLN A 33 -7.01 10.73 -5.66
N GLN A 34 -5.69 10.51 -5.74
CA GLN A 34 -5.12 9.17 -5.79
C GLN A 34 -5.25 8.44 -4.45
N GLU A 35 -5.06 9.14 -3.33
CA GLU A 35 -5.24 8.59 -1.99
C GLU A 35 -6.69 8.16 -1.75
N GLN A 36 -7.66 8.97 -2.18
CA GLN A 36 -9.08 8.59 -2.10
C GLN A 36 -9.39 7.36 -2.94
N LYS A 37 -8.88 7.29 -4.17
CA LYS A 37 -9.05 6.12 -5.05
C LYS A 37 -8.50 4.85 -4.41
N LEU A 38 -7.26 4.90 -3.91
CA LEU A 38 -6.61 3.75 -3.27
C LEU A 38 -7.31 3.33 -1.97
N LYS A 39 -7.81 4.29 -1.18
CA LYS A 39 -8.60 3.99 0.03
C LYS A 39 -9.92 3.31 -0.32
N PHE A 40 -10.61 3.79 -1.35
CA PHE A 40 -11.84 3.19 -1.82
C PHE A 40 -11.60 1.76 -2.30
N GLU A 41 -10.59 1.56 -3.16
CA GLU A 41 -10.20 0.24 -3.67
C GLU A 41 -9.86 -0.73 -2.53
N ARG A 42 -9.11 -0.28 -1.52
CA ARG A 42 -8.83 -1.08 -0.32
C ARG A 42 -10.10 -1.48 0.44
N ILE A 43 -11.09 -0.61 0.54
CA ILE A 43 -12.36 -0.92 1.20
C ILE A 43 -13.13 -1.95 0.38
N THR A 44 -13.19 -1.80 -0.93
CA THR A 44 -13.85 -2.75 -1.84
C THR A 44 -13.23 -4.15 -1.72
N LEU A 45 -11.90 -4.26 -1.78
CA LEU A 45 -11.22 -5.56 -1.65
C LEU A 45 -11.42 -6.19 -0.26
N LYS A 46 -11.49 -5.38 0.80
CA LYS A 46 -11.82 -5.90 2.14
C LYS A 46 -13.23 -6.48 2.23
N ILE A 47 -14.21 -5.83 1.57
CA ILE A 47 -15.58 -6.35 1.51
C ILE A 47 -15.60 -7.67 0.73
N GLU A 48 -14.83 -7.76 -0.36
CA GLU A 48 -14.70 -8.98 -1.15
C GLU A 48 -14.00 -10.10 -0.36
N GLU A 49 -12.94 -9.79 0.39
CA GLU A 49 -12.26 -10.72 1.31
C GLU A 49 -13.24 -11.26 2.35
N GLU A 50 -14.03 -10.40 2.99
CA GLU A 50 -15.02 -10.79 3.99
C GLU A 50 -16.11 -11.69 3.39
N LYS A 51 -16.58 -11.36 2.18
CA LYS A 51 -17.54 -12.19 1.45
C LYS A 51 -16.97 -13.58 1.15
N LEU A 52 -15.75 -13.68 0.60
CA LEU A 52 -15.11 -14.96 0.35
C LEU A 52 -14.86 -15.75 1.64
N SER A 53 -14.52 -15.07 2.73
CA SER A 53 -14.33 -15.69 4.04
C SER A 53 -15.65 -16.30 4.55
N ASN A 54 -16.77 -15.62 4.35
CA ASN A 54 -18.09 -16.15 4.71
C ASN A 54 -18.48 -17.34 3.81
N ASP A 55 -18.26 -17.23 2.50
CA ASP A 55 -18.56 -18.32 1.55
C ASP A 55 -17.74 -19.58 1.87
N THR A 56 -16.45 -19.43 2.18
CA THR A 56 -15.59 -20.54 2.61
C THR A 56 -16.02 -21.16 3.94
N ALA A 57 -16.45 -20.35 4.90
CA ALA A 57 -17.00 -20.85 6.17
C ALA A 57 -18.26 -21.70 5.93
N HIS A 58 -19.17 -21.22 5.09
CA HIS A 58 -20.39 -21.94 4.73
C HIS A 58 -20.10 -23.26 4.00
N LEU A 59 -19.14 -23.28 3.05
CA LEU A 59 -18.72 -24.51 2.38
C LEU A 59 -18.11 -25.52 3.35
N ARG A 60 -17.35 -25.08 4.35
CA ARG A 60 -16.80 -25.96 5.40
C ARG A 60 -17.90 -26.63 6.23
N ILE A 61 -18.98 -25.89 6.54
CA ILE A 61 -20.15 -26.46 7.24
C ILE A 61 -20.76 -27.58 6.40
N LYS A 62 -21.08 -27.33 5.13
CA LYS A 62 -21.61 -28.36 4.21
C LYS A 62 -20.70 -29.58 4.11
N MET A 63 -19.38 -29.36 4.04
CA MET A 63 -18.43 -30.47 3.99
C MET A 63 -18.39 -31.28 5.29
N SER A 64 -18.61 -30.62 6.44
CA SER A 64 -18.72 -31.31 7.74
C SER A 64 -20.00 -32.14 7.84
N GLU A 65 -21.12 -31.67 7.29
CA GLU A 65 -22.38 -32.40 7.21
C GLU A 65 -22.24 -33.68 6.36
N ILE A 66 -21.52 -33.61 5.24
CA ILE A 66 -21.25 -34.80 4.41
C ILE A 66 -20.38 -35.82 5.17
N LYS A 67 -19.42 -35.36 5.96
CA LYS A 67 -18.61 -36.25 6.83
C LYS A 67 -19.44 -36.92 7.93
N SER A 68 -20.38 -36.21 8.55
CA SER A 68 -21.26 -36.80 9.56
C SER A 68 -22.25 -37.79 8.93
N LEU A 69 -22.74 -37.49 7.73
CA LEU A 69 -23.55 -38.41 6.92
C LEU A 69 -22.78 -39.70 6.63
N GLN A 70 -21.51 -39.61 6.23
CA GLN A 70 -20.64 -40.77 6.01
C GLN A 70 -20.58 -41.69 7.23
N ILE A 71 -20.36 -41.11 8.42
CA ILE A 71 -20.29 -41.87 9.68
C ILE A 71 -21.63 -42.56 9.96
N THR A 72 -22.74 -41.89 9.69
CA THR A 72 -24.10 -42.41 9.95
C THR A 72 -24.42 -43.57 9.02
N ILE A 73 -24.13 -43.42 7.73
CA ILE A 73 -24.33 -44.48 6.73
C ILE A 73 -23.40 -45.67 7.04
N GLN A 74 -22.16 -45.44 7.45
CA GLN A 74 -21.25 -46.52 7.84
C GLN A 74 -21.82 -47.33 9.02
N LYS A 75 -22.35 -46.66 10.05
CA LYS A 75 -23.02 -47.32 11.17
C LYS A 75 -24.22 -48.15 10.72
N GLN A 76 -25.05 -47.62 9.81
CA GLN A 76 -26.19 -48.37 9.27
C GLN A 76 -25.75 -49.60 8.47
N ILE A 77 -24.71 -49.47 7.64
CA ILE A 77 -24.13 -50.60 6.92
C ILE A 77 -23.61 -51.67 7.88
N ASP A 78 -22.96 -51.28 8.98
CA ASP A 78 -22.43 -52.23 9.96
C ASP A 78 -23.55 -52.93 10.74
N VAL A 79 -24.67 -52.25 11.03
CA VAL A 79 -25.89 -52.89 11.59
C VAL A 79 -26.48 -53.90 10.60
N LEU A 80 -26.61 -53.52 9.32
CA LEU A 80 -27.12 -54.41 8.28
C LEU A 80 -26.24 -55.67 8.10
N LYS A 81 -24.91 -55.53 8.20
CA LYS A 81 -23.99 -56.68 8.17
C LYS A 81 -24.20 -57.63 9.34
N LYS A 82 -24.36 -57.11 10.56
CA LYS A 82 -24.64 -57.94 11.74
C LYS A 82 -25.95 -58.71 11.59
N LEU A 83 -26.99 -58.07 11.04
CA LEU A 83 -28.26 -58.73 10.76
C LEU A 83 -28.15 -59.83 9.69
N GLU A 84 -27.31 -59.65 8.66
CA GLU A 84 -26.96 -60.72 7.70
C GLU A 84 -26.27 -61.91 8.39
N GLU A 85 -25.34 -61.63 9.32
CA GLU A 85 -24.62 -62.66 10.07
C GLU A 85 -25.52 -63.44 11.04
N GLU A 86 -26.45 -62.77 11.72
CA GLU A 86 -27.37 -63.38 12.70
C GLU A 86 -28.48 -64.20 12.05
N LYS A 87 -29.01 -63.76 10.89
CA LYS A 87 -30.12 -64.45 10.23
C LYS A 87 -29.68 -65.56 9.26
N GLY A 88 -28.39 -65.65 8.92
CA GLY A 88 -27.84 -66.67 8.02
C GLY A 88 -28.35 -66.61 6.57
N GLU A 89 -29.23 -65.67 6.26
CA GLU A 89 -29.84 -65.48 4.94
C GLU A 89 -29.34 -64.17 4.33
N LYS A 90 -28.77 -64.27 3.12
CA LYS A 90 -28.61 -63.13 2.19
C LYS A 90 -30.00 -62.72 1.69
N SER A 91 -30.79 -62.11 2.56
CA SER A 91 -32.08 -61.53 2.19
C SER A 91 -31.84 -60.48 1.09
N LEU A 92 -32.52 -60.66 -0.03
CA LEU A 92 -32.48 -59.75 -1.18
C LEU A 92 -32.85 -58.31 -0.76
N GLU A 93 -33.71 -58.17 0.25
CA GLU A 93 -34.16 -56.91 0.83
C GLU A 93 -33.06 -56.17 1.60
N ILE A 94 -32.22 -56.90 2.34
CA ILE A 94 -31.07 -56.33 3.05
C ILE A 94 -30.00 -55.84 2.06
N GLN A 95 -29.76 -56.62 0.99
CA GLN A 95 -28.83 -56.22 -0.07
C GLN A 95 -29.32 -54.98 -0.82
N ASN A 96 -30.61 -54.92 -1.18
CA ASN A 96 -31.19 -53.76 -1.85
C ASN A 96 -31.07 -52.48 -0.99
N SER A 97 -31.37 -52.59 0.30
CA SER A 97 -31.25 -51.47 1.26
C SER A 97 -29.80 -50.94 1.36
N LYS A 98 -28.82 -51.85 1.37
CA LYS A 98 -27.39 -51.49 1.38
C LYS A 98 -26.95 -50.81 0.08
N ILE A 99 -27.43 -51.28 -1.07
CA ILE A 99 -27.15 -50.68 -2.38
C ILE A 99 -27.73 -49.26 -2.45
N GLU A 100 -28.96 -49.06 -1.96
CA GLU A 100 -29.62 -47.75 -1.96
C GLU A 100 -28.88 -46.74 -1.09
N LEU A 101 -28.48 -47.13 0.13
CA LEU A 101 -27.66 -46.30 1.03
C LEU A 101 -26.30 -45.93 0.42
N LEU A 102 -25.63 -46.89 -0.23
CA LEU A 102 -24.36 -46.65 -0.91
C LEU A 102 -24.52 -45.73 -2.12
N LYS A 103 -25.61 -45.85 -2.88
CA LYS A 103 -25.91 -44.98 -4.01
C LYS A 103 -26.13 -43.55 -3.55
N TYR A 104 -26.95 -43.35 -2.51
CA TYR A 104 -27.18 -42.05 -1.90
C TYR A 104 -25.88 -41.43 -1.34
N PHE A 105 -25.05 -42.24 -0.67
CA PHE A 105 -23.75 -41.77 -0.18
C PHE A 105 -22.81 -41.36 -1.32
N ASN A 106 -22.71 -42.16 -2.38
CA ASN A 106 -21.83 -41.85 -3.50
C ASN A 106 -22.23 -40.56 -4.21
N GLU A 107 -23.52 -40.29 -4.36
CA GLU A 107 -24.04 -39.03 -4.88
C GLU A 107 -23.63 -37.85 -3.98
N LYS A 108 -23.82 -37.97 -2.66
CA LYS A 108 -23.43 -36.93 -1.70
C LYS A 108 -21.90 -36.77 -1.55
N LYS A 109 -21.14 -37.83 -1.77
CA LYS A 109 -19.67 -37.80 -1.76
C LYS A 109 -19.13 -36.98 -2.94
N GLU A 110 -19.77 -37.06 -4.10
CA GLU A 110 -19.40 -36.25 -5.25
C GLU A 110 -19.63 -34.75 -4.97
N ASP A 111 -20.75 -34.39 -4.33
CA ASP A 111 -20.99 -33.02 -3.84
C ASP A 111 -19.88 -32.58 -2.87
N GLY A 112 -19.47 -33.46 -1.95
CA GLY A 112 -18.41 -33.19 -0.99
C GLY A 112 -17.05 -32.94 -1.64
N LEU A 113 -16.73 -33.65 -2.71
CA LEU A 113 -15.49 -33.45 -3.48
C LEU A 113 -15.51 -32.09 -4.20
N LYS A 114 -16.67 -31.70 -4.75
CA LYS A 114 -16.86 -30.39 -5.37
C LYS A 114 -16.66 -29.26 -4.35
N TYR A 115 -17.27 -29.37 -3.16
CA TYR A 115 -17.06 -28.39 -2.09
C TYR A 115 -15.61 -28.32 -1.61
N ALA A 116 -14.88 -29.45 -1.56
CA ALA A 116 -13.46 -29.46 -1.21
C ALA A 116 -12.63 -28.61 -2.18
N ASN A 117 -12.85 -28.81 -3.49
CA ASN A 117 -12.19 -28.06 -4.54
C ASN A 117 -12.58 -26.57 -4.49
N GLU A 118 -13.85 -26.24 -4.26
CA GLU A 118 -14.32 -24.86 -4.13
C GLU A 118 -13.69 -24.15 -2.91
N ILE A 119 -13.52 -24.85 -1.79
CA ILE A 119 -12.81 -24.31 -0.61
C ILE A 119 -11.35 -24.02 -0.96
N GLU A 120 -10.67 -24.93 -1.65
CA GLU A 120 -9.27 -24.74 -2.05
C GLU A 120 -9.10 -23.53 -2.97
N ILE A 121 -9.93 -23.44 -4.03
CA ILE A 121 -9.94 -22.30 -4.96
C ILE A 121 -10.22 -20.99 -4.22
N SER A 122 -11.20 -21.00 -3.31
CA SER A 122 -11.57 -19.81 -2.55
C SER A 122 -10.48 -19.39 -1.55
N ASN A 123 -9.75 -20.34 -0.96
CA ASN A 123 -8.59 -20.04 -0.12
C ASN A 123 -7.44 -19.40 -0.93
N LEU A 124 -7.22 -19.86 -2.16
CA LEU A 124 -6.24 -19.25 -3.06
C LEU A 124 -6.64 -17.81 -3.40
N LYS A 125 -7.90 -17.58 -3.76
CA LYS A 125 -8.43 -16.22 -3.99
C LYS A 125 -8.32 -15.33 -2.75
N LEU A 126 -8.63 -15.84 -1.56
CA LEU A 126 -8.45 -15.10 -0.30
C LEU A 126 -6.98 -14.70 -0.07
N LYS A 127 -6.03 -15.57 -0.43
CA LYS A 127 -4.61 -15.26 -0.33
C LYS A 127 -4.21 -14.15 -1.29
N GLU A 128 -4.68 -14.21 -2.53
CA GLU A 128 -4.44 -13.17 -3.54
C GLU A 128 -5.04 -11.82 -3.11
N GLU A 129 -6.29 -11.81 -2.63
CA GLU A 129 -6.95 -10.60 -2.13
C GLU A 129 -6.20 -9.97 -0.94
N LYS A 130 -5.72 -10.79 -0.01
CA LYS A 130 -4.88 -10.32 1.11
C LYS A 130 -3.58 -9.67 0.62
N GLN A 131 -2.93 -10.29 -0.38
CA GLN A 131 -1.72 -9.72 -0.98
C GLN A 131 -2.00 -8.37 -1.64
N LYS A 132 -3.08 -8.24 -2.42
CA LYS A 132 -3.50 -6.96 -3.01
C LYS A 132 -3.76 -5.88 -1.95
N ILE A 133 -4.43 -6.24 -0.85
CA ILE A 133 -4.68 -5.31 0.27
C ILE A 133 -3.37 -4.84 0.90
N GLU A 134 -2.38 -5.72 1.01
CA GLU A 134 -1.06 -5.39 1.56
C GLU A 134 -0.26 -4.48 0.61
N GLU A 135 -0.27 -4.78 -0.70
CA GLU A 135 0.31 -3.92 -1.72
C GLU A 135 -0.30 -2.51 -1.71
N LEU A 136 -1.63 -2.41 -1.63
CA LEU A 136 -2.33 -1.12 -1.54
C LEU A 136 -1.96 -0.36 -0.27
N LYS A 137 -1.79 -1.03 0.88
CA LYS A 137 -1.30 -0.38 2.10
C LYS A 137 0.10 0.21 1.88
N ASN A 138 0.99 -0.54 1.24
CA ASN A 138 2.36 -0.08 0.95
C ASN A 138 2.37 1.10 -0.03
N GLN A 139 1.50 1.07 -1.04
CA GLN A 139 1.32 2.20 -1.96
C GLN A 139 0.81 3.44 -1.23
N ILE A 140 -0.26 3.32 -0.43
CA ILE A 140 -0.82 4.43 0.38
C ILE A 140 0.26 5.00 1.30
N PHE A 141 1.02 4.15 1.98
CA PHE A 141 2.10 4.58 2.86
C PHE A 141 3.17 5.37 2.09
N SER A 142 3.60 4.85 0.93
CA SER A 142 4.59 5.52 0.07
C SER A 142 4.09 6.89 -0.38
N TYR A 143 2.81 7.02 -0.77
CA TYR A 143 2.21 8.30 -1.13
C TYR A 143 2.24 9.31 0.03
N VAL A 144 1.85 8.89 1.24
CA VAL A 144 1.88 9.75 2.43
C VAL A 144 3.32 10.17 2.74
N PHE A 145 4.27 9.26 2.63
CA PHE A 145 5.68 9.53 2.87
C PHE A 145 6.23 10.59 1.90
N PHE A 146 6.06 10.41 0.59
CA PHE A 146 6.51 11.37 -0.41
C PHE A 146 5.80 12.73 -0.27
N LYS A 147 4.51 12.73 0.07
CA LYS A 147 3.76 13.95 0.36
C LYS A 147 4.41 14.75 1.49
N CYS A 148 4.74 14.10 2.61
CA CYS A 148 5.40 14.76 3.74
C CYS A 148 6.75 15.36 3.33
N ILE A 149 7.54 14.62 2.54
CA ILE A 149 8.83 15.11 2.03
C ILE A 149 8.64 16.36 1.17
N PHE A 150 7.74 16.32 0.19
CA PHE A 150 7.51 17.47 -0.69
C PHE A 150 6.99 18.69 0.07
N ILE A 151 6.18 18.49 1.12
CA ILE A 151 5.74 19.58 2.00
C ILE A 151 6.94 20.20 2.72
N ILE A 152 7.79 19.39 3.36
CA ILE A 152 8.96 19.88 4.11
C ILE A 152 9.91 20.64 3.17
N VAL A 153 10.25 20.04 2.03
CA VAL A 153 11.14 20.67 1.03
C VAL A 153 10.51 21.93 0.46
N GLY A 154 9.22 21.91 0.14
CA GLY A 154 8.48 23.06 -0.36
C GLY A 154 8.47 24.23 0.63
N ILE A 155 8.22 23.98 1.92
CA ILE A 155 8.29 25.00 2.98
C ILE A 155 9.69 25.59 3.08
N LEU A 156 10.73 24.75 3.07
CA LEU A 156 12.12 25.23 3.12
C LEU A 156 12.47 26.11 1.92
N PHE A 157 12.02 25.75 0.72
CA PHE A 157 12.23 26.53 -0.50
C PHE A 157 11.46 27.85 -0.47
N CYS A 158 10.23 27.87 0.03
CA CYS A 158 9.45 29.09 0.20
C CYS A 158 10.10 30.04 1.22
N LEU A 159 10.44 29.54 2.41
CA LEU A 159 11.06 30.36 3.46
C LEU A 159 12.44 30.88 3.04
N GLY A 160 13.26 30.01 2.45
CA GLY A 160 14.56 30.39 1.90
C GLY A 160 14.44 31.39 0.75
N GLY A 161 13.62 31.08 -0.25
CA GLY A 161 13.38 31.97 -1.40
C GLY A 161 12.91 33.35 -0.95
N PHE A 162 11.91 33.41 -0.07
CA PHE A 162 11.36 34.65 0.43
C PHE A 162 12.36 35.47 1.27
N ARG A 163 13.04 34.84 2.24
CA ARG A 163 14.02 35.50 3.13
C ARG A 163 15.14 36.15 2.33
N PHE A 164 15.66 35.45 1.33
CA PHE A 164 16.80 35.91 0.54
C PHE A 164 16.39 36.91 -0.54
N TRP A 165 15.22 36.73 -1.13
CA TRP A 165 14.66 37.68 -2.09
C TRP A 165 14.42 39.06 -1.46
N LEU A 166 13.87 39.12 -0.24
CA LEU A 166 13.75 40.39 0.49
C LEU A 166 15.12 41.01 0.78
N GLY A 167 16.11 40.19 1.13
CA GLY A 167 17.48 40.65 1.39
C GLY A 167 18.15 41.24 0.15
N THR A 168 17.98 40.63 -1.03
CA THR A 168 18.52 41.19 -2.29
C THR A 168 17.78 42.45 -2.71
N THR A 169 16.45 42.47 -2.58
CA THR A 169 15.63 43.62 -2.97
C THR A 169 15.98 44.85 -2.13
N TYR A 170 16.09 44.69 -0.81
CA TYR A 170 16.49 45.76 0.11
C TYR A 170 17.91 46.29 -0.19
N ALA A 171 18.84 45.40 -0.53
CA ALA A 171 20.20 45.78 -0.92
C ALA A 171 20.24 46.60 -2.22
N ASP A 172 19.44 46.21 -3.21
CA ASP A 172 19.33 46.92 -4.48
C ASP A 172 18.67 48.30 -4.31
N GLU A 173 17.66 48.44 -3.45
CA GLU A 173 16.99 49.72 -3.14
C GLU A 173 17.92 50.72 -2.47
N LEU A 174 18.70 50.28 -1.47
CA LEU A 174 19.73 51.09 -0.81
C LEU A 174 20.81 51.58 -1.79
N THR A 175 21.19 50.74 -2.74
CA THR A 175 22.18 51.11 -3.77
C THR A 175 21.61 52.17 -4.72
N LYS A 176 20.32 52.04 -5.08
CA LYS A 176 19.62 53.00 -5.96
C LYS A 176 19.34 54.35 -5.28
N SER A 177 19.15 54.38 -3.96
CA SER A 177 18.91 55.61 -3.20
C SER A 177 20.17 56.45 -2.94
N GLY A 178 21.35 55.98 -3.39
CA GLY A 178 22.62 56.68 -3.21
C GLY A 178 23.12 56.69 -1.76
N GLN A 179 22.46 55.97 -0.85
CA GLN A 179 22.94 55.83 0.51
C GLN A 179 24.20 54.94 0.51
N PRO A 180 25.28 55.34 1.23
CA PRO A 180 26.48 54.54 1.27
C PRO A 180 26.17 53.19 1.92
N PHE A 181 26.28 52.13 1.13
CA PHE A 181 26.23 50.77 1.62
C PHE A 181 27.44 50.56 2.53
N ASP A 182 27.22 50.36 3.84
CA ASP A 182 28.31 50.14 4.78
C ASP A 182 29.22 49.01 4.23
N SER A 183 30.50 49.34 4.01
CA SER A 183 31.48 48.42 3.44
C SER A 183 31.60 47.12 4.27
N ASN A 184 31.35 47.21 5.57
CA ASN A 184 31.29 46.05 6.46
C ASN A 184 30.06 45.19 6.19
N TYR A 185 28.91 45.81 5.90
CA TYR A 185 27.68 45.11 5.55
C TYR A 185 27.80 44.42 4.18
N LYS A 186 28.38 45.08 3.16
CA LYS A 186 28.62 44.46 1.83
C LYS A 186 29.50 43.22 1.92
N THR A 187 30.61 43.32 2.65
CA THR A 187 31.56 42.22 2.81
C THR A 187 30.95 41.07 3.61
N SER A 188 30.18 41.40 4.66
CA SER A 188 29.45 40.41 5.47
C SER A 188 28.35 39.73 4.66
N TYR A 189 27.62 40.46 3.84
CA TYR A 189 26.56 39.94 2.98
C TYR A 189 27.09 38.97 1.92
N VAL A 190 28.16 39.34 1.21
CA VAL A 190 28.79 38.44 0.21
C VAL A 190 29.32 37.17 0.88
N ARG A 191 29.95 37.31 2.06
CA ARG A 191 30.46 36.17 2.82
C ARG A 191 29.32 35.27 3.30
N TYR A 192 28.25 35.86 3.84
CA TYR A 192 27.03 35.15 4.25
C TYR A 192 26.36 34.42 3.08
N MET A 193 26.24 35.07 1.93
CA MET A 193 25.68 34.48 0.70
C MET A 193 26.49 33.28 0.20
N ASN A 194 27.82 33.34 0.29
CA ASN A 194 28.67 32.21 -0.06
C ASN A 194 28.54 31.05 0.93
N TYR A 195 28.45 31.34 2.24
CA TYR A 195 28.16 30.30 3.24
C TYR A 195 26.78 29.70 3.05
N PHE A 196 25.78 30.53 2.77
CA PHE A 196 24.41 30.09 2.57
C PHE A 196 24.28 29.22 1.31
N ARG A 197 24.90 29.60 0.20
CA ARG A 197 24.95 28.77 -1.02
C ARG A 197 25.57 27.40 -0.74
N LYS A 198 26.71 27.37 -0.02
CA LYS A 198 27.33 26.12 0.40
C LYS A 198 26.41 25.31 1.32
N TYR A 199 25.77 25.96 2.28
CA TYR A 199 24.87 25.31 3.23
C TYR A 199 23.64 24.73 2.53
N ILE A 200 22.98 25.47 1.63
CA ILE A 200 21.89 24.94 0.78
C ILE A 200 22.38 23.76 -0.03
N PHE A 201 23.55 23.87 -0.68
CA PHE A 201 24.06 22.79 -1.52
C PHE A 201 24.28 21.51 -0.70
N TRP A 202 24.94 21.62 0.45
CA TRP A 202 25.21 20.47 1.32
C TRP A 202 23.95 19.92 1.98
N THR A 203 23.01 20.76 2.41
CA THR A 203 21.74 20.30 2.99
C THR A 203 20.85 19.65 1.94
N SER A 204 20.81 20.17 0.72
CA SER A 204 20.09 19.55 -0.39
C SER A 204 20.71 18.20 -0.75
N LEU A 205 22.05 18.12 -0.81
CA LEU A 205 22.76 16.87 -1.08
C LEU A 205 22.53 15.82 0.01
N THR A 206 22.61 16.19 1.30
CA THR A 206 22.36 15.26 2.40
C THR A 206 20.90 14.80 2.42
N LEU A 207 19.95 15.70 2.13
CA LEU A 207 18.54 15.36 2.07
C LEU A 207 18.25 14.43 0.89
N ILE A 208 18.85 14.63 -0.28
CA ILE A 208 18.78 13.69 -1.41
C ILE A 208 19.35 12.33 -1.03
N LEU A 209 20.53 12.27 -0.40
CA LEU A 209 21.13 11.02 0.04
C LEU A 209 20.27 10.29 1.07
N LEU A 210 19.66 11.03 2.00
CA LEU A 210 18.77 10.49 3.00
C LEU A 210 17.47 9.97 2.37
N LEU A 211 16.92 10.65 1.37
CA LEU A 211 15.79 10.17 0.57
C LEU A 211 16.13 8.88 -0.18
N ILE A 212 17.30 8.79 -0.80
CA ILE A 212 17.77 7.57 -1.48
C ILE A 212 17.92 6.43 -0.46
N LEU A 213 18.46 6.72 0.72
CA LEU A 213 18.64 5.74 1.79
C LEU A 213 17.28 5.23 2.30
N VAL A 214 16.34 6.13 2.61
CA VAL A 214 15.00 5.75 3.09
C VAL A 214 14.24 4.99 2.01
N TRP A 215 14.34 5.39 0.75
CA TRP A 215 13.75 4.65 -0.36
C TRP A 215 14.33 3.23 -0.50
N LYS A 216 15.67 3.08 -0.40
CA LYS A 216 16.31 1.76 -0.38
C LYS A 216 15.85 0.90 0.80
N ILE A 217 15.74 1.48 1.99
CA ILE A 217 15.28 0.78 3.20
C ILE A 217 13.81 0.36 3.05
N ALA A 218 12.95 1.22 2.52
CA ALA A 218 11.54 0.91 2.30
C ALA A 218 11.37 -0.26 1.31
N ASN A 219 12.12 -0.27 0.21
CA ASN A 219 12.13 -1.37 -0.75
C ASN A 219 12.73 -2.66 -0.18
N TRP A 220 13.69 -2.55 0.75
CA TRP A 220 14.29 -3.73 1.39
C TRP A 220 13.36 -4.37 2.44
N LEU A 221 12.57 -3.55 3.14
CA LEU A 221 11.61 -4.00 4.15
C LEU A 221 10.31 -4.56 3.56
N THR A 222 10.07 -4.38 2.27
CA THR A 222 8.94 -4.98 1.55
C THR A 222 9.48 -6.04 0.58
N PRO A 223 9.92 -7.22 1.09
CA PRO A 223 10.20 -8.33 0.19
C PRO A 223 8.88 -8.73 -0.47
N LEU A 224 8.83 -8.58 -1.80
CA LEU A 224 7.94 -9.33 -2.67
C LEU A 224 8.07 -10.84 -2.38
#